data_AF-A0A5P0YS06-F1
#
_entry.id   AF-A0A5P0YS06-F1
#
_cell.length_a   1.000
_cell.length_b   1.000
_cell.length_c   1.000
_cell.angle_alpha   90.00
_cell.angle_beta   90.00
_cell.angle_gamma   90.00
#
_symmetry.space_group_name_H-M   'P 1'
#
loop_
_entity.id
_entity.type
_entity.pdbx_description
1 polymer ?
#
loop_
_entity_poly.entity_id
_entity_poly.type
_entity_poly.pdbx_seq_one_letter_code
_entity_poly.pdbx_strand_id
1 'polypeptide(L)'
;MGIETEQLVLDYLSRVGDLAHATSMTAAERARLVTGLRSTIDAERARTEGGASSPAAVRKILKGLGRPEEIVSAAARGGGSLVPGPRTRTGRDDSGSAEPADAGSFGTGSAAEPEGTPGRGLADAGTPPHLAGMDELSPAESDPTWWRSGPDPYAPASPGGDVGGFVGGIEIPEMLRPPPKPGEPSAPGLPGVPGQVGPPAEEAATETEPPAAKQGLLHRLRLRGGGLGGGGPRVGGVVELAAVLALVAGAVLGNVLVLGAGWLLAWWSPRLTRPEAKWAAAGLPGTVAFGAVIWLWGRMDGRWGEPVAEGAMQEALRETYPWVLRLAAAASAAFLLWRARRPRA
;
A
#
# COMPACT_ATOMS: atom_id res chain seq x y z
N MET A 1 16.14 -8.83 -18.28
CA MET A 1 15.91 -10.28 -18.47
C MET A 1 15.42 -11.00 -17.21
N GLY A 2 16.11 -10.88 -16.05
CA GLY A 2 15.62 -11.45 -14.79
C GLY A 2 14.55 -10.60 -14.09
N ILE A 3 14.67 -9.27 -14.13
CA ILE A 3 13.84 -8.34 -13.34
C ILE A 3 12.36 -8.36 -13.75
N GLU A 4 12.07 -8.50 -15.04
CA GLU A 4 10.73 -8.59 -15.64
C GLU A 4 10.07 -9.91 -15.24
N THR A 5 10.88 -10.96 -15.10
CA THR A 5 10.48 -12.31 -14.72
C THR A 5 10.13 -12.38 -13.24
N GLU A 6 10.90 -11.72 -12.36
CA GLU A 6 10.56 -11.56 -10.93
C GLU A 6 9.34 -10.66 -10.70
N GLN A 7 9.23 -9.53 -11.42
CA GLN A 7 8.07 -8.62 -11.31
C GLN A 7 6.73 -9.33 -11.56
N LEU A 8 6.67 -10.26 -12.52
CA LEU A 8 5.47 -11.06 -12.81
C LEU A 8 5.08 -11.99 -11.64
N VAL A 9 6.07 -12.55 -10.93
CA VAL A 9 5.82 -13.39 -9.74
C VAL A 9 5.42 -12.52 -8.54
N LEU A 10 6.04 -11.35 -8.38
CA LEU A 10 5.75 -10.41 -7.30
C LEU A 10 4.35 -9.78 -7.43
N ASP A 11 3.88 -9.40 -8.63
CA ASP A 11 2.48 -8.95 -8.83
C ASP A 11 1.47 -10.04 -8.45
N TYR A 12 1.74 -11.29 -8.88
CA TYR A 12 0.87 -12.42 -8.59
C TYR A 12 0.79 -12.72 -7.08
N LEU A 13 1.95 -12.80 -6.40
CA LEU A 13 2.02 -13.03 -4.96
C LEU A 13 1.44 -11.87 -4.14
N SER A 14 1.62 -10.62 -4.58
CA SER A 14 1.01 -9.45 -3.94
C SER A 14 -0.51 -9.52 -4.01
N ARG A 15 -1.07 -9.84 -5.18
CA ARG A 15 -2.51 -9.98 -5.39
C ARG A 15 -3.11 -11.15 -4.58
N VAL A 16 -2.39 -12.26 -4.45
CA VAL A 16 -2.76 -13.35 -3.51
C VAL A 16 -2.77 -12.84 -2.07
N GLY A 17 -1.77 -12.04 -1.67
CA GLY A 17 -1.70 -11.41 -0.36
C GLY A 17 -2.92 -10.55 -0.05
N ASP A 18 -3.24 -9.59 -0.93
CA ASP A 18 -4.38 -8.68 -0.78
C ASP A 18 -5.71 -9.44 -0.66
N LEU A 19 -5.95 -10.42 -1.53
CA LEU A 19 -7.13 -11.27 -1.50
C LEU A 19 -7.22 -12.11 -0.22
N ALA A 20 -6.09 -12.64 0.27
CA ALA A 20 -6.04 -13.40 1.51
C ALA A 20 -6.26 -12.50 2.75
N HIS A 21 -5.87 -11.22 2.69
CA HIS A 21 -6.24 -10.20 3.68
C HIS A 21 -7.74 -9.92 3.67
N ALA A 22 -8.37 -9.74 2.49
CA ALA A 22 -9.82 -9.55 2.36
C ALA A 22 -10.64 -10.76 2.86
N THR A 23 -10.09 -11.98 2.72
CA THR A 23 -10.73 -13.25 3.09
C THR A 23 -10.63 -13.58 4.60
N SER A 24 -10.08 -12.67 5.43
CA SER A 24 -9.97 -12.81 6.89
C SER A 24 -9.13 -13.98 7.42
N MET A 25 -8.27 -14.57 6.59
CA MET A 25 -7.32 -15.63 6.98
C MET A 25 -6.31 -15.14 8.03
N THR A 26 -5.91 -16.00 8.97
CA THR A 26 -4.91 -15.65 9.99
C THR A 26 -3.52 -15.37 9.38
N ALA A 27 -2.68 -14.62 10.09
CA ALA A 27 -1.33 -14.29 9.60
C ALA A 27 -0.48 -15.54 9.30
N ALA A 28 -0.60 -16.59 10.12
CA ALA A 28 0.10 -17.85 9.92
C ALA A 28 -0.38 -18.60 8.67
N GLU A 29 -1.69 -18.59 8.37
CA GLU A 29 -2.23 -19.21 7.15
C GLU A 29 -1.83 -18.44 5.89
N ARG A 30 -1.88 -17.10 5.92
CA ARG A 30 -1.41 -16.27 4.79
C ARG A 30 0.08 -16.48 4.51
N ALA A 31 0.91 -16.54 5.56
CA ALA A 31 2.35 -16.83 5.42
C ALA A 31 2.58 -18.22 4.79
N ARG A 32 1.92 -19.27 5.30
CA ARG A 32 2.00 -20.63 4.74
C ARG A 32 1.57 -20.68 3.27
N LEU A 33 0.49 -19.98 2.91
CA LEU A 33 -0.01 -19.92 1.53
C LEU A 33 0.99 -19.25 0.58
N VAL A 34 1.53 -18.09 0.96
CA VAL A 34 2.49 -17.33 0.13
C VAL A 34 3.82 -18.08 -0.01
N THR A 35 4.35 -18.66 1.08
CA THR A 35 5.58 -19.47 1.03
C THR A 35 5.39 -20.72 0.17
N GLY A 36 4.27 -21.43 0.30
CA GLY A 36 3.95 -22.61 -0.51
C GLY A 36 3.74 -22.30 -1.98
N LEU A 37 3.15 -21.15 -2.32
CA LEU A 37 3.06 -20.68 -3.70
C LEU A 37 4.43 -20.32 -4.27
N ARG A 38 5.27 -19.63 -3.51
CA ARG A 38 6.63 -19.28 -3.95
C ARG A 38 7.46 -20.53 -4.25
N SER A 39 7.51 -21.50 -3.34
CA SER A 39 8.25 -22.75 -3.57
C SER A 39 7.67 -23.56 -4.74
N THR A 40 6.35 -23.54 -4.95
CA THR A 40 5.72 -24.17 -6.13
C THR A 40 6.15 -23.47 -7.43
N ILE A 41 6.07 -22.13 -7.48
CA ILE A 41 6.49 -21.33 -8.64
C ILE A 41 7.97 -21.57 -8.96
N ASP A 42 8.83 -21.54 -7.95
CA ASP A 42 10.27 -21.72 -8.12
C ASP A 42 10.62 -23.15 -8.56
N ALA A 43 9.90 -24.17 -8.09
CA ALA A 43 10.03 -25.55 -8.57
C ALA A 43 9.52 -25.77 -10.01
N GLU A 44 8.44 -25.09 -10.43
CA GLU A 44 8.00 -25.09 -11.84
C GLU A 44 8.98 -24.32 -12.74
N ARG A 45 9.61 -23.25 -12.23
CA ARG A 45 10.64 -22.49 -12.95
C ARG A 45 11.93 -23.30 -13.15
N ALA A 46 12.31 -24.12 -12.17
CA ALA A 46 13.44 -25.05 -12.30
C ALA A 46 13.15 -26.21 -13.28
N ARG A 47 11.90 -26.68 -13.36
CA ARG A 47 11.47 -27.76 -14.28
C ARG A 47 11.11 -27.29 -15.69
N THR A 48 11.08 -25.98 -15.95
CA THR A 48 10.76 -25.41 -17.26
C THR A 48 12.02 -24.83 -17.90
N GLU A 49 12.38 -25.27 -19.10
CA GLU A 49 13.48 -24.66 -19.87
C GLU A 49 13.25 -23.15 -20.06
N GLY A 50 14.24 -22.34 -19.71
CA GLY A 50 14.12 -20.87 -19.69
C GLY A 50 13.18 -20.31 -18.62
N GLY A 51 12.69 -21.11 -17.67
CA GLY A 51 11.74 -20.68 -16.63
C GLY A 51 12.26 -19.56 -15.72
N ALA A 52 13.58 -19.45 -15.54
CA ALA A 52 14.23 -18.37 -14.79
C ALA A 52 14.53 -17.10 -15.64
N SER A 53 14.58 -17.22 -16.97
CA SER A 53 15.08 -16.17 -17.88
C SER A 53 14.06 -15.66 -18.89
N SER A 54 12.90 -16.32 -19.02
CA SER A 54 11.85 -15.99 -19.99
C SER A 54 10.53 -15.58 -19.32
N PRO A 55 10.07 -14.33 -19.48
CA PRO A 55 8.77 -13.90 -18.98
C PRO A 55 7.59 -14.53 -19.74
N ALA A 56 7.84 -15.24 -20.86
CA ALA A 56 6.83 -16.07 -21.51
C ALA A 56 6.62 -17.41 -20.77
N ALA A 57 7.71 -18.04 -20.30
CA ALA A 57 7.65 -19.26 -19.51
C ALA A 57 6.94 -19.03 -18.17
N VAL A 58 7.27 -17.96 -17.45
CA VAL A 58 6.59 -17.63 -16.18
C VAL A 58 5.11 -17.32 -16.35
N ARG A 59 4.71 -16.61 -17.41
CA ARG A 59 3.26 -16.43 -17.70
C ARG A 59 2.54 -17.74 -18.02
N LYS A 60 3.22 -18.75 -18.58
CA LYS A 60 2.68 -20.11 -18.76
C LYS A 60 2.53 -20.83 -17.41
N ILE A 61 3.52 -20.73 -16.52
CA ILE A 61 3.49 -21.32 -15.17
C ILE A 61 2.37 -20.72 -14.32
N LEU A 62 2.30 -19.38 -14.21
CA LEU A 62 1.26 -18.69 -13.44
C LEU A 62 -0.15 -18.99 -13.98
N LYS A 63 -0.31 -19.12 -15.31
CA LYS A 63 -1.58 -19.56 -15.92
C LYS A 63 -1.93 -21.02 -15.61
N GLY A 64 -0.94 -21.88 -15.34
CA GLY A 64 -1.12 -23.27 -14.92
C GLY A 64 -1.58 -23.41 -13.46
N LEU A 65 -1.14 -22.50 -12.58
CA LEU A 65 -1.55 -22.44 -11.17
C LEU A 65 -2.98 -21.93 -10.98
N GLY A 66 -3.50 -21.15 -11.93
CA GLY A 66 -4.87 -20.66 -11.95
C GLY A 66 -5.01 -19.23 -11.45
N ARG A 67 -6.24 -18.81 -11.12
CA ARG A 67 -6.52 -17.43 -10.71
C ARG A 67 -6.23 -17.25 -9.21
N PRO A 68 -5.66 -16.11 -8.76
CA PRO A 68 -5.32 -15.92 -7.36
C PRO A 68 -6.55 -15.95 -6.44
N GLU A 69 -7.73 -15.54 -6.95
CA GLU A 69 -9.02 -15.65 -6.24
C GLU A 69 -9.43 -17.11 -6.00
N GLU A 70 -9.13 -18.01 -6.95
CA GLU A 70 -9.44 -19.45 -6.86
C GLU A 70 -8.53 -20.14 -5.85
N ILE A 71 -7.25 -19.74 -5.79
CA ILE A 71 -6.27 -20.27 -4.83
C ILE A 71 -6.58 -19.80 -3.39
N VAL A 72 -6.83 -18.51 -3.19
CA VAL A 72 -7.20 -17.99 -1.86
C VAL A 72 -8.52 -18.59 -1.37
N SER A 73 -9.54 -18.65 -2.25
CA SER A 73 -10.82 -19.27 -1.87
C SER A 73 -10.74 -20.78 -1.69
N ALA A 74 -9.77 -21.48 -2.28
CA ALA A 74 -9.47 -22.88 -1.94
C ALA A 74 -8.83 -22.99 -0.55
N ALA A 75 -7.77 -22.23 -0.29
CA ALA A 75 -7.07 -22.23 0.99
C ALA A 75 -7.97 -21.87 2.18
N ALA A 76 -8.87 -20.89 2.01
CA ALA A 76 -9.83 -20.46 3.03
C ALA A 76 -10.98 -21.46 3.28
N ARG A 77 -11.20 -22.46 2.40
CA ARG A 77 -12.24 -23.49 2.57
C ARG A 77 -11.74 -24.79 3.20
N GLY A 78 -10.43 -24.95 3.39
CA GLY A 78 -9.84 -26.13 3.99
C GLY A 78 -8.32 -26.03 4.04
N GLY A 79 -7.79 -25.66 5.19
CA GLY A 79 -6.34 -25.63 5.41
C GLY A 79 -5.77 -27.05 5.47
N GLY A 80 -4.80 -27.36 4.61
CA GLY A 80 -4.04 -28.62 4.71
C GLY A 80 -4.07 -29.56 3.50
N SER A 81 -4.12 -29.04 2.26
CA SER A 81 -3.53 -29.77 1.14
C SER A 81 -2.89 -28.80 0.13
N LEU A 82 -1.93 -29.30 -0.64
CA LEU A 82 -1.04 -28.52 -1.49
C LEU A 82 -1.76 -27.91 -2.70
N VAL A 83 -1.15 -26.86 -3.26
CA VAL A 83 -1.64 -26.16 -4.46
C VAL A 83 -1.94 -27.19 -5.57
N PRO A 84 -3.15 -27.20 -6.17
CA PRO A 84 -3.45 -28.15 -7.23
C PRO A 84 -2.49 -27.99 -8.41
N GLY A 85 -1.69 -29.03 -8.67
CA GLY A 85 -0.90 -29.11 -9.90
C GLY A 85 -1.80 -28.99 -11.14
N PRO A 86 -1.27 -28.49 -12.27
CA PRO A 86 -2.07 -28.15 -13.45
C PRO A 86 -2.85 -29.38 -13.94
N ARG A 87 -4.18 -29.32 -13.86
CA ARG A 87 -5.07 -30.43 -14.25
C ARG A 87 -4.91 -30.75 -15.73
N THR A 88 -4.21 -31.85 -16.02
CA THR A 88 -4.18 -32.46 -17.35
C THR A 88 -5.59 -32.90 -17.73
N ARG A 89 -6.17 -32.28 -18.75
CA ARG A 89 -7.45 -32.69 -19.33
C ARG A 89 -7.20 -33.92 -20.20
N THR A 90 -7.23 -35.10 -19.60
CA THR A 90 -7.29 -36.36 -20.33
C THR A 90 -8.65 -36.48 -21.03
N GLY A 91 -8.63 -36.32 -22.35
CA GLY A 91 -9.72 -36.79 -23.19
C GLY A 91 -9.75 -38.32 -23.22
N ARG A 92 -10.96 -38.88 -23.27
CA ARG A 92 -11.26 -40.20 -23.81
C ARG A 92 -11.07 -40.18 -25.34
N ASP A 93 -10.96 -41.29 -26.08
CA ASP A 93 -10.94 -42.74 -25.75
C ASP A 93 -9.60 -43.36 -26.25
N ASP A 94 -9.29 -44.66 -26.23
CA ASP A 94 -10.03 -45.89 -25.92
C ASP A 94 -9.08 -47.04 -25.47
N SER A 95 -9.65 -48.21 -25.13
CA SER A 95 -9.14 -49.59 -25.21
C SER A 95 -7.77 -49.98 -24.60
N GLY A 96 -7.82 -50.88 -23.61
CA GLY A 96 -6.65 -51.60 -23.07
C GLY A 96 -6.98 -52.33 -21.76
N SER A 97 -7.09 -53.66 -21.79
CA SER A 97 -7.48 -54.48 -20.63
C SER A 97 -6.27 -55.10 -19.88
N ALA A 98 -6.55 -55.62 -18.67
CA ALA A 98 -5.78 -56.57 -17.86
C ALA A 98 -4.85 -56.04 -16.74
N GLU A 99 -5.35 -56.22 -15.50
CA GLU A 99 -4.59 -56.64 -14.30
C GLU A 99 -4.29 -58.17 -14.34
N PRO A 100 -3.55 -58.77 -13.39
CA PRO A 100 -2.33 -58.32 -12.71
C PRO A 100 -1.25 -59.43 -12.55
N ALA A 101 0.02 -59.06 -12.33
CA ALA A 101 1.12 -59.93 -11.86
C ALA A 101 2.36 -59.05 -11.55
N ASP A 102 3.37 -59.41 -10.77
CA ASP A 102 3.55 -60.28 -9.59
C ASP A 102 4.94 -59.89 -8.98
N ALA A 103 5.42 -60.54 -7.91
CA ALA A 103 6.63 -60.14 -7.19
C ALA A 103 7.95 -60.23 -8.00
N GLY A 104 8.87 -59.29 -7.73
CA GLY A 104 10.25 -59.29 -8.25
C GLY A 104 11.20 -58.60 -7.27
N SER A 105 11.98 -59.37 -6.53
CA SER A 105 12.94 -58.89 -5.51
C SER A 105 14.38 -58.83 -6.05
N PHE A 106 15.27 -58.24 -5.26
CA PHE A 106 16.75 -58.21 -5.38
C PHE A 106 17.35 -57.23 -6.41
N GLY A 107 18.47 -56.58 -6.02
CA GLY A 107 19.15 -55.61 -6.87
C GLY A 107 20.16 -54.67 -6.19
N THR A 108 20.78 -55.05 -5.07
CA THR A 108 21.83 -54.23 -4.43
C THR A 108 23.13 -54.26 -5.25
N GLY A 109 23.43 -53.17 -5.96
CA GLY A 109 24.71 -52.94 -6.64
C GLY A 109 25.50 -51.81 -5.98
N SER A 110 26.79 -52.02 -5.71
CA SER A 110 27.70 -51.04 -5.12
C SER A 110 28.89 -50.76 -6.06
N ALA A 111 29.70 -49.77 -5.71
CA ALA A 111 30.85 -49.22 -6.45
C ALA A 111 30.48 -48.42 -7.73
N ALA A 112 31.32 -47.47 -8.18
CA ALA A 112 32.68 -47.16 -7.73
C ALA A 112 32.92 -45.65 -7.50
N GLU A 113 33.74 -45.36 -6.49
CA GLU A 113 34.38 -44.08 -6.23
C GLU A 113 35.85 -44.17 -6.67
N PRO A 114 36.39 -43.21 -7.46
CA PRO A 114 37.80 -43.19 -7.82
C PRO A 114 38.61 -42.28 -6.87
N GLU A 115 39.52 -42.86 -6.09
CA GLU A 115 40.44 -42.10 -5.24
C GLU A 115 41.39 -41.20 -6.06
N GLY A 116 41.70 -40.01 -5.53
CA GLY A 116 42.70 -39.09 -6.06
C GLY A 116 43.78 -38.78 -5.02
N THR A 117 45.03 -39.20 -5.30
CA THR A 117 46.20 -39.06 -4.41
C THR A 117 46.46 -37.61 -3.94
N PRO A 118 46.75 -37.35 -2.66
CA PRO A 118 46.86 -36.00 -2.12
C PRO A 118 48.09 -35.22 -2.61
N GLY A 119 47.87 -34.23 -3.46
CA GLY A 119 48.89 -33.25 -3.88
C GLY A 119 49.11 -32.16 -2.83
N ARG A 120 50.24 -32.19 -2.13
CA ARG A 120 50.61 -31.18 -1.12
C ARG A 120 51.13 -29.90 -1.78
N GLY A 121 50.34 -28.82 -1.79
CA GLY A 121 50.86 -27.48 -2.09
C GLY A 121 49.85 -26.45 -2.55
N LEU A 122 49.09 -25.86 -1.60
CA LEU A 122 48.58 -24.49 -1.60
C LEU A 122 47.86 -24.24 -0.26
N ALA A 123 48.62 -23.80 0.74
CA ALA A 123 48.04 -23.12 1.89
C ALA A 123 47.93 -21.62 1.55
N ASP A 124 46.99 -20.93 2.18
CA ASP A 124 46.70 -19.50 1.97
C ASP A 124 46.13 -19.13 0.58
N ALA A 125 45.01 -19.76 0.24
CA ALA A 125 44.05 -19.24 -0.73
C ALA A 125 42.65 -19.39 -0.12
N GLY A 126 42.22 -18.39 0.66
CA GLY A 126 40.96 -18.44 1.42
C GLY A 126 39.73 -18.68 0.54
N THR A 127 38.80 -19.49 1.05
CA THR A 127 37.58 -19.90 0.33
C THR A 127 36.74 -18.67 -0.06
N PRO A 128 36.19 -18.58 -1.29
CA PRO A 128 35.40 -17.42 -1.70
C PRO A 128 34.18 -17.23 -0.78
N PRO A 129 33.73 -15.99 -0.52
CA PRO A 129 32.90 -15.64 0.65
C PRO A 129 31.46 -16.17 0.65
N HIS A 130 31.08 -16.99 -0.33
CA HIS A 130 29.81 -17.71 -0.40
C HIS A 130 29.96 -19.22 -0.12
N LEU A 131 31.18 -19.69 0.14
CA LEU A 131 31.54 -21.07 0.50
C LEU A 131 32.40 -21.15 1.77
N ALA A 132 32.91 -20.03 2.29
CA ALA A 132 33.67 -19.98 3.54
C ALA A 132 32.82 -20.50 4.72
N GLY A 133 33.37 -21.45 5.48
CA GLY A 133 32.76 -21.98 6.70
C GLY A 133 32.96 -21.05 7.90
N MET A 134 32.21 -21.24 8.98
CA MET A 134 32.44 -20.50 10.23
C MET A 134 33.82 -20.79 10.84
N ASP A 135 34.40 -21.94 10.49
CA ASP A 135 35.72 -22.42 10.90
C ASP A 135 36.88 -21.67 10.21
N GLU A 136 36.60 -20.90 9.15
CA GLU A 136 37.57 -20.06 8.41
C GLU A 136 37.44 -18.56 8.73
N LEU A 137 36.41 -18.14 9.47
CA LEU A 137 36.22 -16.76 9.90
C LEU A 137 37.17 -16.42 11.07
N SER A 138 37.63 -15.17 11.14
CA SER A 138 38.37 -14.73 12.33
C SER A 138 37.45 -14.67 13.56
N PRO A 139 37.99 -14.77 14.80
CA PRO A 139 37.18 -14.71 16.03
C PRO A 139 36.32 -13.44 16.19
N ALA A 140 36.64 -12.36 15.45
CA ALA A 140 35.85 -11.12 15.42
C ALA A 140 34.69 -11.17 14.41
N GLU A 141 34.86 -11.87 13.28
CA GLU A 141 33.83 -12.05 12.25
C GLU A 141 32.84 -13.17 12.61
N SER A 142 33.28 -14.14 13.42
CA SER A 142 32.43 -15.19 13.98
C SER A 142 31.66 -14.77 15.26
N ASP A 143 31.80 -13.53 15.74
CA ASP A 143 31.13 -13.04 16.96
C ASP A 143 29.60 -12.98 16.77
N PRO A 144 28.79 -13.82 17.47
CA PRO A 144 27.32 -13.76 17.39
C PRO A 144 26.73 -12.51 18.08
N THR A 145 27.58 -11.56 18.49
CA THR A 145 27.23 -10.24 19.00
C THR A 145 27.90 -9.08 18.24
N TRP A 146 28.37 -9.29 17.00
CA TRP A 146 29.02 -8.25 16.16
C TRP A 146 28.21 -6.95 16.00
N TRP A 147 26.88 -7.01 16.10
CA TRP A 147 25.99 -5.83 16.09
C TRP A 147 25.83 -5.14 17.46
N ARG A 148 26.60 -5.56 18.48
CA ARG A 148 26.69 -4.98 19.83
C ARG A 148 28.12 -4.57 20.19
N SER A 149 29.14 -5.20 19.60
CA SER A 149 30.56 -4.90 19.77
C SER A 149 31.05 -3.70 18.92
N GLY A 150 30.14 -2.76 18.59
CA GLY A 150 30.49 -1.43 18.09
C GLY A 150 30.69 -0.41 19.23
N PRO A 151 31.30 0.75 18.97
CA PRO A 151 31.34 1.85 19.95
C PRO A 151 29.91 2.29 20.30
N ASP A 152 29.66 2.55 21.59
CA ASP A 152 28.33 2.94 22.08
C ASP A 152 27.84 4.22 21.38
N PRO A 153 26.67 4.21 20.70
CA PRO A 153 26.14 5.39 20.00
C PRO A 153 25.77 6.56 20.94
N TYR A 154 25.82 6.36 22.26
CA TYR A 154 25.65 7.40 23.28
C TYR A 154 26.93 7.73 24.06
N ALA A 155 28.09 7.16 23.68
CA ALA A 155 29.37 7.58 24.23
C ALA A 155 29.66 9.05 23.90
N PRO A 156 30.21 9.84 24.83
CA PRO A 156 30.64 11.21 24.52
C PRO A 156 31.73 11.16 23.46
N ALA A 157 31.49 11.80 22.31
CA ALA A 157 32.39 11.74 21.17
C ALA A 157 33.80 12.26 21.53
N SER A 158 34.82 11.41 21.34
CA SER A 158 36.21 11.86 21.36
C SER A 158 36.43 12.97 20.32
N PRO A 159 37.26 13.99 20.61
CA PRO A 159 37.55 15.06 19.67
C PRO A 159 38.38 14.53 18.49
N GLY A 160 37.68 14.09 17.45
CA GLY A 160 38.21 13.27 16.37
C GLY A 160 37.31 12.03 16.21
N GLY A 161 36.31 12.13 15.32
CA GLY A 161 35.31 11.08 15.08
C GLY A 161 35.84 9.91 14.25
N ASP A 162 36.95 9.31 14.68
CA ASP A 162 37.66 8.27 13.94
C ASP A 162 37.00 6.90 14.16
N VAL A 163 35.98 6.62 13.35
CA VAL A 163 35.35 5.30 13.27
C VAL A 163 36.25 4.40 12.43
N GLY A 164 36.84 3.40 13.09
CA GLY A 164 38.02 2.64 12.65
C GLY A 164 38.19 2.46 11.14
N GLY A 165 39.09 3.25 10.55
CA GLY A 165 39.52 3.15 9.16
C GLY A 165 38.85 4.11 8.17
N PHE A 166 37.82 4.87 8.57
CA PHE A 166 37.07 5.74 7.66
C PHE A 166 37.58 7.20 7.59
N VAL A 167 38.90 7.38 7.50
CA VAL A 167 39.56 8.68 7.26
C VAL A 167 39.39 9.08 5.77
N GLY A 168 38.16 9.40 5.38
CA GLY A 168 37.78 9.55 3.97
C GLY A 168 36.46 10.28 3.70
N GLY A 169 35.92 11.02 4.68
CA GLY A 169 34.82 11.95 4.42
C GLY A 169 35.30 13.09 3.53
N ILE A 170 34.81 13.18 2.29
CA ILE A 170 35.08 14.34 1.42
C ILE A 170 34.22 15.51 1.89
N GLU A 171 34.66 16.15 2.97
CA GLU A 171 34.12 17.44 3.40
C GLU A 171 34.42 18.48 2.31
N ILE A 172 33.40 18.80 1.50
CA ILE A 172 33.39 19.96 0.61
C ILE A 172 32.64 21.06 1.36
N PRO A 173 33.34 22.01 2.06
CA PRO A 173 32.67 22.97 2.92
C PRO A 173 31.77 23.94 2.15
N GLU A 174 31.98 24.06 0.83
CA GLU A 174 31.12 24.80 -0.09
C GLU A 174 29.72 24.18 -0.21
N MET A 175 29.55 22.85 -0.13
CA MET A 175 28.24 22.21 -0.28
C MET A 175 27.31 22.41 0.92
N LEU A 176 27.87 22.70 2.11
CA LEU A 176 27.10 23.02 3.31
C LEU A 176 26.72 24.51 3.40
N ARG A 177 27.22 25.36 2.48
CA ARG A 177 26.75 26.73 2.33
C ARG A 177 25.45 26.76 1.50
N PRO A 178 24.38 27.44 1.94
CA PRO A 178 23.24 27.72 1.07
C PRO A 178 23.71 28.44 -0.20
N PRO A 179 23.17 28.12 -1.39
CA PRO A 179 23.56 28.79 -2.62
C PRO A 179 23.23 30.29 -2.54
N PRO A 180 24.10 31.18 -3.06
CA PRO A 180 23.87 32.62 -3.01
C PRO A 180 22.59 32.98 -3.77
N LYS A 181 21.81 33.90 -3.21
CA LYS A 181 20.66 34.49 -3.90
C LYS A 181 21.17 35.30 -5.10
N PRO A 182 20.52 35.27 -6.27
CA PRO A 182 20.98 36.05 -7.42
C PRO A 182 20.89 37.55 -7.13
N GLY A 183 22.03 38.25 -7.05
CA GLY A 183 22.04 39.72 -6.96
C GLY A 183 23.32 40.38 -6.44
N GLU A 184 24.08 39.75 -5.54
CA GLU A 184 25.12 40.45 -4.75
C GLU A 184 26.56 39.97 -5.03
N PRO A 185 27.54 40.88 -5.24
CA PRO A 185 28.95 40.54 -5.42
C PRO A 185 29.69 40.35 -4.08
N SER A 186 30.74 39.52 -4.09
CA SER A 186 31.54 39.19 -2.90
C SER A 186 32.66 40.20 -2.61
N ALA A 187 32.94 40.46 -1.33
CA ALA A 187 34.08 41.25 -0.84
C ALA A 187 34.66 40.65 0.46
N PRO A 188 35.99 40.74 0.72
CA PRO A 188 36.65 39.94 1.76
C PRO A 188 36.98 40.66 3.08
N GLY A 189 36.72 39.96 4.20
CA GLY A 189 37.59 39.87 5.40
C GLY A 189 37.90 41.11 6.27
N LEU A 190 37.59 41.00 7.58
CA LEU A 190 38.50 41.21 8.74
C LEU A 190 37.73 40.93 10.07
N PRO A 191 38.39 40.67 11.22
CA PRO A 191 37.75 40.14 12.43
C PRO A 191 37.48 41.16 13.55
N GLY A 192 36.53 40.84 14.46
CA GLY A 192 36.32 41.59 15.72
C GLY A 192 35.14 41.09 16.57
N VAL A 193 35.40 40.76 17.83
CA VAL A 193 34.44 40.44 18.93
C VAL A 193 34.52 41.56 19.98
N PRO A 194 33.66 41.67 21.04
CA PRO A 194 32.47 40.88 21.42
C PRO A 194 31.23 41.70 21.91
N GLY A 195 30.13 40.99 22.23
CA GLY A 195 29.50 41.11 23.56
C GLY A 195 28.13 41.79 23.74
N GLN A 196 27.13 40.99 24.16
CA GLN A 196 25.89 41.37 24.89
C GLN A 196 24.89 42.28 24.10
N VAL A 197 23.57 42.35 24.38
CA VAL A 197 22.76 41.99 25.57
C VAL A 197 21.47 41.24 25.18
N GLY A 198 21.12 40.21 25.96
CA GLY A 198 19.74 39.83 26.33
C GLY A 198 19.68 39.81 27.86
N PRO A 199 18.51 39.95 28.54
CA PRO A 199 17.39 38.99 28.52
C PRO A 199 16.02 39.74 28.62
N PRO A 200 14.90 39.27 29.25
CA PRO A 200 14.52 37.96 29.82
C PRO A 200 13.09 37.46 29.51
N ALA A 201 12.71 36.33 30.17
CA ALA A 201 11.35 35.86 30.51
C ALA A 201 10.45 35.36 29.36
N GLU A 202 9.62 34.32 29.48
CA GLU A 202 9.28 33.34 30.55
C GLU A 202 8.63 32.11 29.81
N GLU A 203 8.69 30.82 30.17
CA GLU A 203 8.95 30.05 31.41
C GLU A 203 7.88 30.21 32.51
N ALA A 204 7.18 29.18 33.01
CA ALA A 204 7.14 27.73 32.73
C ALA A 204 5.68 27.21 33.00
N ALA A 205 5.30 25.95 33.25
CA ALA A 205 5.98 24.68 33.55
C ALA A 205 5.09 23.46 33.23
N THR A 206 5.44 22.28 33.76
CA THR A 206 4.67 21.02 33.86
C THR A 206 3.62 21.08 34.99
N GLU A 207 2.80 20.08 35.37
CA GLU A 207 2.63 18.63 35.10
C GLU A 207 1.16 18.25 35.48
N THR A 208 0.53 17.13 35.08
CA THR A 208 0.53 15.81 35.78
C THR A 208 -0.62 14.92 35.24
N GLU A 209 -0.47 13.60 35.21
CA GLU A 209 -1.56 12.58 35.18
C GLU A 209 -1.04 11.30 35.91
N PRO A 210 -1.86 10.32 36.35
CA PRO A 210 -3.31 10.29 36.61
C PRO A 210 -3.62 9.99 38.11
N PRO A 211 -4.86 9.61 38.47
CA PRO A 211 -5.06 8.18 38.76
C PRO A 211 -6.43 7.60 38.34
N ALA A 212 -6.50 6.27 38.23
CA ALA A 212 -7.74 5.56 37.92
C ALA A 212 -8.56 5.21 39.19
N ALA A 213 -9.90 5.26 39.10
CA ALA A 213 -10.76 4.05 39.09
C ALA A 213 -12.23 4.27 39.50
N LYS A 214 -13.07 3.28 39.12
CA LYS A 214 -14.40 2.89 39.65
C LYS A 214 -15.66 3.59 39.10
N GLN A 215 -16.67 2.74 38.88
CA GLN A 215 -18.10 3.01 38.66
C GLN A 215 -18.46 3.75 37.36
N GLY A 216 -19.45 3.35 36.55
CA GLY A 216 -20.36 2.20 36.62
C GLY A 216 -21.83 2.60 36.76
N LEU A 217 -22.72 1.87 36.09
CA LEU A 217 -24.18 2.11 35.95
C LEU A 217 -24.55 3.26 34.99
N LEU A 218 -25.84 3.32 34.60
CA LEU A 218 -26.49 4.35 33.75
C LEU A 218 -25.90 4.53 32.33
N HIS A 219 -26.11 3.60 31.40
CA HIS A 219 -27.31 3.73 30.55
C HIS A 219 -27.89 2.38 30.07
N ARG A 220 -28.75 1.76 30.90
CA ARG A 220 -29.74 0.79 30.42
C ARG A 220 -30.97 1.53 29.90
N LEU A 221 -30.96 1.93 28.62
CA LEU A 221 -32.20 2.18 27.88
C LEU A 221 -32.10 1.76 26.40
N ARG A 222 -31.65 0.51 26.17
CA ARG A 222 -31.77 -0.13 24.85
C ARG A 222 -33.23 -0.46 24.55
N LEU A 223 -33.97 0.54 24.05
CA LEU A 223 -35.25 0.32 23.39
C LEU A 223 -35.08 -0.60 22.17
N ARG A 224 -36.09 -1.43 21.91
CA ARG A 224 -35.94 -2.70 21.20
C ARG A 224 -36.54 -2.64 19.78
N GLY A 225 -35.67 -2.50 18.78
CA GLY A 225 -35.99 -2.70 17.36
C GLY A 225 -34.73 -2.62 16.50
N GLY A 226 -34.53 -3.44 15.46
CA GLY A 226 -35.41 -4.55 15.04
C GLY A 226 -34.96 -5.22 13.74
N GLY A 227 -33.90 -6.04 13.79
CA GLY A 227 -33.53 -6.98 12.73
C GLY A 227 -32.34 -6.58 11.84
N LEU A 228 -31.71 -7.62 11.28
CA LEU A 228 -30.70 -7.66 10.20
C LEU A 228 -29.33 -6.98 10.43
N GLY A 229 -28.27 -7.79 10.31
CA GLY A 229 -26.91 -7.34 9.96
C GLY A 229 -26.01 -6.95 11.14
N GLY A 230 -25.16 -7.86 11.58
CA GLY A 230 -24.13 -7.57 12.57
C GLY A 230 -23.11 -6.52 12.09
N GLY A 231 -23.05 -5.39 12.78
CA GLY A 231 -22.05 -4.34 12.55
C GLY A 231 -21.77 -3.58 13.83
N GLY A 232 -20.56 -3.73 14.38
CA GLY A 232 -20.05 -2.83 15.42
C GLY A 232 -19.96 -1.37 14.91
N PRO A 233 -19.72 -0.38 15.79
CA PRO A 233 -19.78 1.04 15.44
C PRO A 233 -18.77 1.39 14.35
N ARG A 234 -19.25 1.45 13.10
CA ARG A 234 -18.47 1.82 11.90
C ARG A 234 -18.24 3.34 11.87
N VAL A 235 -17.37 3.84 12.73
CA VAL A 235 -17.05 5.28 12.90
C VAL A 235 -16.90 6.02 11.56
N GLY A 236 -16.18 5.42 10.61
CA GLY A 236 -15.97 6.03 9.28
C GLY A 236 -17.21 6.20 8.39
N GLY A 237 -18.35 5.56 8.70
CA GLY A 237 -19.58 5.66 7.90
C GLY A 237 -20.47 6.85 8.24
N VAL A 238 -20.29 7.45 9.42
CA VAL A 238 -21.16 8.52 9.92
C VAL A 238 -20.91 9.83 9.17
N VAL A 239 -19.65 10.14 8.84
CA VAL A 239 -19.27 11.36 8.08
C VAL A 239 -19.85 11.36 6.67
N GLU A 240 -19.84 10.20 6.00
CA GLU A 240 -20.38 10.01 4.65
C GLU A 240 -21.90 10.25 4.63
N LEU A 241 -22.62 9.71 5.62
CA LEU A 241 -24.06 9.90 5.78
C LEU A 241 -24.42 11.32 6.24
N ALA A 242 -23.60 11.95 7.08
CA ALA A 242 -23.76 13.34 7.49
C ALA A 242 -23.56 14.31 6.31
N ALA A 243 -22.57 14.05 5.43
CA ALA A 243 -22.39 14.80 4.19
C ALA A 243 -23.60 14.68 3.26
N VAL A 244 -24.13 13.47 3.05
CA VAL A 244 -25.35 13.23 2.28
C VAL A 244 -26.56 13.96 2.89
N LEU A 245 -26.76 13.86 4.20
CA LEU A 245 -27.87 14.51 4.90
C LEU A 245 -27.76 16.03 4.84
N ALA A 246 -26.56 16.60 5.01
CA ALA A 246 -26.31 18.03 4.88
C ALA A 246 -26.55 18.53 3.44
N LEU A 247 -26.08 17.80 2.42
CA LEU A 247 -26.33 18.17 1.02
C LEU A 247 -27.82 18.12 0.66
N VAL A 248 -28.55 17.09 1.10
CA VAL A 248 -30.00 16.98 0.86
C VAL A 248 -30.78 18.07 1.62
N ALA A 249 -30.44 18.30 2.89
CA ALA A 249 -31.07 19.37 3.69
C ALA A 249 -30.78 20.76 3.09
N GLY A 250 -29.51 21.06 2.77
CA GLY A 250 -29.12 22.31 2.13
C GLY A 250 -29.81 22.54 0.78
N ALA A 251 -30.01 21.49 -0.02
CA ALA A 251 -30.74 21.58 -1.28
C ALA A 251 -32.23 21.87 -1.08
N VAL A 252 -32.89 21.19 -0.14
CA VAL A 252 -34.32 21.42 0.18
C VAL A 252 -34.53 22.80 0.78
N LEU A 253 -33.80 23.17 1.83
CA LEU A 253 -33.90 24.48 2.48
C LEU A 253 -33.31 25.64 1.64
N GLY A 254 -32.58 25.36 0.55
CA GLY A 254 -31.90 26.37 -0.26
C GLY A 254 -30.72 27.05 0.45
N ASN A 255 -30.22 26.50 1.56
CA ASN A 255 -29.20 27.11 2.38
C ASN A 255 -27.78 26.79 1.86
N VAL A 256 -27.16 27.78 1.21
CA VAL A 256 -25.81 27.69 0.60
C VAL A 256 -24.72 27.34 1.62
N LEU A 257 -24.83 27.78 2.89
CA LEU A 257 -23.86 27.45 3.93
C LEU A 257 -23.93 25.96 4.31
N VAL A 258 -25.14 25.40 4.37
CA VAL A 258 -25.36 23.97 4.65
C VAL A 258 -24.90 23.11 3.47
N LEU A 259 -25.09 23.57 2.22
CA LEU A 259 -24.51 22.94 1.04
C LEU A 259 -22.97 22.94 1.08
N GLY A 260 -22.37 24.09 1.38
CA GLY A 260 -20.92 24.24 1.53
C GLY A 260 -20.35 23.30 2.60
N ALA A 261 -20.99 23.23 3.78
CA ALA A 261 -20.63 22.29 4.83
C ALA A 261 -20.76 20.82 4.39
N GLY A 262 -21.80 20.48 3.62
CA GLY A 262 -21.99 19.14 3.04
C GLY A 262 -20.87 18.73 2.06
N TRP A 263 -20.46 19.64 1.17
CA TRP A 263 -19.30 19.40 0.29
C TRP A 263 -17.97 19.37 1.05
N LEU A 264 -17.81 20.18 2.10
CA LEU A 264 -16.62 20.16 2.94
C LEU A 264 -16.49 18.84 3.72
N LEU A 265 -17.60 18.33 4.28
CA LEU A 265 -17.68 17.00 4.90
C LEU A 265 -17.38 15.88 3.89
N ALA A 266 -17.83 16.01 2.64
CA ALA A 266 -17.49 15.06 1.58
C ALA A 266 -16.00 15.07 1.22
N TRP A 267 -15.39 16.26 1.15
CA TRP A 267 -13.96 16.45 0.87
C TRP A 267 -13.05 15.96 2.00
N TRP A 268 -13.49 16.14 3.25
CA TRP A 268 -12.77 15.73 4.46
C TRP A 268 -13.13 14.32 4.94
N SER A 269 -13.96 13.57 4.20
CA SER A 269 -14.34 12.20 4.54
C SER A 269 -13.10 11.30 4.61
N PRO A 270 -12.79 10.67 5.77
CA PRO A 270 -11.60 9.84 5.94
C PRO A 270 -11.66 8.51 5.18
N ARG A 271 -12.79 8.23 4.52
CA ARG A 271 -12.99 7.01 3.74
C ARG A 271 -12.85 7.19 2.24
N LEU A 272 -13.19 8.36 1.68
CA LEU A 272 -13.04 8.57 0.24
C LEU A 272 -11.54 8.68 -0.09
N THR A 273 -11.12 8.07 -1.19
CA THR A 273 -9.77 8.32 -1.71
C THR A 273 -9.65 9.79 -2.11
N ARG A 274 -8.45 10.39 -2.04
CA ARG A 274 -8.28 11.81 -2.41
C ARG A 274 -8.82 12.19 -3.81
N PRO A 275 -8.74 11.35 -4.88
CA PRO A 275 -9.44 11.64 -6.13
C PRO A 275 -10.97 11.52 -6.01
N GLU A 276 -11.52 10.51 -5.33
CA GLU A 276 -12.98 10.40 -5.10
C GLU A 276 -13.54 11.60 -4.34
N ALA A 277 -12.85 12.07 -3.30
CA ALA A 277 -13.25 13.21 -2.48
C ALA A 277 -13.26 14.52 -3.30
N LYS A 278 -12.26 14.72 -4.17
CA LYS A 278 -12.21 15.83 -5.13
C LYS A 278 -13.35 15.73 -6.17
N TRP A 279 -13.65 14.53 -6.68
CA TRP A 279 -14.78 14.31 -7.59
C TRP A 279 -16.11 14.66 -6.89
N ALA A 280 -16.35 14.16 -5.69
CA ALA A 280 -17.60 14.39 -4.95
C ALA A 280 -17.82 15.86 -4.57
N ALA A 281 -16.77 16.58 -4.14
CA ALA A 281 -16.88 17.94 -3.63
C ALA A 281 -16.71 19.04 -4.69
N ALA A 282 -16.03 18.77 -5.80
CA ALA A 282 -15.75 19.77 -6.84
C ALA A 282 -16.05 19.27 -8.27
N GLY A 283 -15.80 17.99 -8.57
CA GLY A 283 -16.10 17.39 -9.88
C GLY A 283 -17.59 17.41 -10.23
N LEU A 284 -18.46 16.88 -9.37
CA LEU A 284 -19.91 16.85 -9.60
C LEU A 284 -20.50 18.27 -9.71
N PRO A 285 -20.24 19.20 -8.77
CA PRO A 285 -20.66 20.59 -8.92
C PRO A 285 -20.12 21.26 -10.19
N GLY A 286 -18.84 21.03 -10.53
CA GLY A 286 -18.23 21.55 -11.76
C GLY A 286 -18.92 21.06 -13.03
N THR A 287 -19.22 19.76 -13.13
CA THR A 287 -19.95 19.21 -14.29
C THR A 287 -21.37 19.75 -14.44
N VAL A 288 -22.08 19.96 -13.33
CA VAL A 288 -23.44 20.52 -13.35
C VAL A 288 -23.42 22.02 -13.69
N ALA A 289 -22.45 22.78 -13.15
CA ALA A 289 -22.23 24.18 -13.51
C ALA A 289 -21.84 24.34 -14.99
N PHE A 290 -20.98 23.47 -15.53
CA PHE A 290 -20.60 23.47 -16.95
C PHE A 290 -21.80 23.17 -17.86
N GLY A 291 -22.64 22.19 -17.50
CA GLY A 291 -23.90 21.92 -18.19
C GLY A 291 -24.86 23.12 -18.17
N ALA A 292 -24.92 23.85 -17.05
CA ALA A 292 -25.73 25.06 -16.92
C ALA A 292 -25.21 26.22 -17.80
N VAL A 293 -23.89 26.39 -17.92
CA VAL A 293 -23.29 27.37 -18.84
C VAL A 293 -23.61 27.04 -20.29
N ILE A 294 -23.51 25.77 -20.70
CA ILE A 294 -23.90 25.32 -22.05
C ILE A 294 -25.39 25.57 -22.31
N TRP A 295 -26.25 25.29 -21.34
CA TRP A 295 -27.70 25.53 -21.45
C TRP A 295 -28.03 27.02 -21.54
N LEU A 296 -27.37 27.87 -20.75
CA LEU A 296 -27.58 29.33 -20.77
C LEU A 296 -27.06 29.95 -22.09
N TRP A 297 -25.97 29.44 -22.65
CA TRP A 297 -25.54 29.75 -24.02
C TRP A 297 -26.57 29.29 -25.06
N GLY A 298 -27.17 28.11 -24.88
CA GLY A 298 -28.30 27.64 -25.69
C GLY A 298 -29.54 28.54 -25.65
N ARG A 299 -29.83 29.20 -24.50
CA ARG A 299 -30.85 30.26 -24.40
C ARG A 299 -30.42 31.57 -25.06
N MET A 300 -29.16 31.98 -24.96
CA MET A 300 -28.66 33.20 -25.64
C MET A 300 -28.78 33.09 -27.16
N ASP A 301 -28.33 31.98 -27.73
CA ASP A 301 -28.37 31.73 -29.18
C ASP A 301 -29.79 31.32 -29.67
N GLY A 302 -30.82 31.47 -28.84
CA GLY A 302 -32.23 31.19 -29.18
C GLY A 302 -32.54 29.72 -29.55
N ARG A 303 -31.65 28.78 -29.20
CA ARG A 303 -31.75 27.37 -29.64
C ARG A 303 -32.69 26.56 -28.74
N TRP A 304 -32.66 26.79 -27.44
CA TRP A 304 -33.42 26.03 -26.44
C TRP A 304 -34.04 26.97 -25.39
N GLY A 305 -35.30 26.73 -25.02
CA GLY A 305 -36.02 27.55 -24.03
C GLY A 305 -36.42 28.92 -24.56
N GLU A 306 -36.89 29.79 -23.67
CA GLU A 306 -37.10 31.21 -24.00
C GLU A 306 -35.74 31.91 -24.17
N PRO A 307 -35.58 32.88 -25.09
CA PRO A 307 -34.35 33.65 -25.18
C PRO A 307 -34.07 34.42 -23.88
N VAL A 308 -32.80 34.73 -23.60
CA VAL A 308 -32.45 35.72 -22.57
C VAL A 308 -32.50 37.10 -23.20
N ALA A 309 -33.33 38.00 -22.67
CA ALA A 309 -33.41 39.38 -23.16
C ALA A 309 -32.09 40.14 -22.98
N GLU A 310 -31.82 41.11 -23.85
CA GLU A 310 -30.61 41.93 -23.76
C GLU A 310 -30.51 42.63 -22.39
N GLY A 311 -29.33 42.57 -21.77
CA GLY A 311 -29.10 43.06 -20.40
C GLY A 311 -29.64 42.15 -19.27
N ALA A 312 -30.58 41.24 -19.52
CA ALA A 312 -31.23 40.41 -18.50
C ALA A 312 -30.39 39.21 -17.99
N MET A 313 -29.16 39.05 -18.47
CA MET A 313 -28.26 37.94 -18.13
C MET A 313 -28.11 37.71 -16.62
N GLN A 314 -27.97 38.79 -15.85
CA GLN A 314 -27.81 38.69 -14.38
C GLN A 314 -29.05 38.12 -13.69
N GLU A 315 -30.25 38.38 -14.23
CA GLU A 315 -31.49 37.88 -13.64
C GLU A 315 -31.76 36.43 -14.06
N ALA A 316 -31.48 36.06 -15.31
CA ALA A 316 -31.48 34.67 -15.75
C ALA A 316 -30.48 33.80 -14.94
N LEU A 317 -29.31 34.36 -14.58
CA LEU A 317 -28.35 33.70 -13.70
C LEU A 317 -28.87 33.56 -12.26
N ARG A 318 -29.57 34.58 -11.73
CA ARG A 318 -30.21 34.57 -10.41
C ARG A 318 -31.36 33.56 -10.29
N GLU A 319 -32.15 33.41 -11.35
CA GLU A 319 -33.19 32.38 -11.46
C GLU A 319 -32.58 30.97 -11.54
N THR A 320 -31.48 30.81 -12.29
CA THR A 320 -30.91 29.51 -12.62
C THR A 320 -30.02 28.93 -11.50
N TYR A 321 -29.20 29.75 -10.82
CA TYR A 321 -28.19 29.22 -9.87
C TYR A 321 -28.74 28.37 -8.71
N PRO A 322 -29.94 28.59 -8.12
CA PRO A 322 -30.44 27.76 -7.02
C PRO A 322 -30.74 26.34 -7.49
N TRP A 323 -31.22 26.18 -8.73
CA TRP A 323 -31.46 24.88 -9.35
C TRP A 323 -30.15 24.18 -9.70
N VAL A 324 -29.15 24.90 -10.21
CA VAL A 324 -27.80 24.37 -10.46
C VAL A 324 -27.16 23.86 -9.17
N LEU A 325 -27.23 24.63 -8.08
CA LEU A 325 -26.73 24.20 -6.75
C LEU A 325 -27.49 22.99 -6.21
N ARG A 326 -28.82 22.94 -6.35
CA ARG A 326 -29.66 21.79 -5.96
C ARG A 326 -29.30 20.53 -6.74
N LEU A 327 -29.14 20.62 -8.06
CA LEU A 327 -28.75 19.51 -8.93
C LEU A 327 -27.32 19.03 -8.61
N ALA A 328 -26.38 19.95 -8.41
CA ALA A 328 -25.02 19.65 -7.98
C ALA A 328 -24.99 18.91 -6.64
N ALA A 329 -25.78 19.37 -5.66
CA ALA A 329 -25.89 18.76 -4.33
C ALA A 329 -26.55 17.38 -4.39
N ALA A 330 -27.64 17.23 -5.16
CA ALA A 330 -28.33 15.96 -5.35
C ALA A 330 -27.42 14.92 -6.04
N ALA A 331 -26.67 15.32 -7.08
CA ALA A 331 -25.72 14.45 -7.75
C ALA A 331 -24.57 14.03 -6.81
N SER A 332 -24.03 14.99 -6.04
CA SER A 332 -23.00 14.75 -5.01
C SER A 332 -23.48 13.76 -3.94
N ALA A 333 -24.70 13.96 -3.42
CA ALA A 333 -25.32 13.07 -2.44
C ALA A 333 -25.58 11.67 -3.02
N ALA A 334 -26.06 11.56 -4.27
CA ALA A 334 -26.28 10.29 -4.94
C ALA A 334 -24.97 9.50 -5.16
N PHE A 335 -23.88 10.17 -5.55
CA PHE A 335 -22.56 9.56 -5.68
C PHE A 335 -22.01 9.06 -4.33
N LEU A 336 -22.11 9.86 -3.27
CA LEU A 336 -21.70 9.46 -1.92
C LEU A 336 -22.52 8.26 -1.41
N LEU A 337 -23.84 8.27 -1.62
CA LEU A 337 -24.72 7.16 -1.24
C LEU A 337 -24.44 5.87 -2.03
N TRP A 338 -24.17 6.00 -3.33
CA TRP A 338 -23.71 4.88 -4.18
C TRP A 338 -22.36 4.34 -3.73
N ARG A 339 -21.41 5.22 -3.37
CA ARG A 339 -20.07 4.85 -2.91
C ARG A 339 -20.12 4.13 -1.57
N ALA A 340 -20.92 4.62 -0.62
CA ALA A 340 -21.13 4.01 0.70
C ALA A 340 -21.87 2.65 0.63
N ARG A 341 -22.65 2.41 -0.43
CA ARG A 341 -23.34 1.12 -0.68
C ARG A 341 -22.46 0.06 -1.35
N ARG A 342 -21.36 0.43 -2.00
CA ARG A 342 -20.45 -0.54 -2.63
C ARG A 342 -19.47 -1.11 -1.60
N PRO A 343 -19.47 -2.44 -1.34
CA PRO A 343 -18.40 -3.07 -0.58
C PRO A 343 -17.06 -2.78 -1.25
N ARG A 344 -15.99 -2.73 -0.44
CA ARG A 344 -14.63 -2.90 -0.94
C ARG A 344 -14.39 -4.40 -1.02
N ALA A 345 -14.12 -4.88 -2.22
CA ALA A 345 -13.39 -6.12 -2.43
C ALA A 345 -11.91 -5.88 -2.09
#